data_AF-A0A7W1UFV8-F1
#
_entry.id   AF-A0A7W1UFV8-F1
#
_cell.length_a   1.000
_cell.length_b   1.000
_cell.length_c   1.000
_cell.angle_alpha   90.00
_cell.angle_beta   90.00
_cell.angle_gamma   90.00
#
_symmetry.space_group_name_H-M   'P 1'
#
loop_
_entity.id
_entity.type
_entity.pdbx_description
1 polymer ?
#
loop_
_entity_poly.entity_id
_entity_poly.type
_entity_poly.pdbx_seq_one_letter_code
_entity_poly.pdbx_strand_id
1 'polypeptide(L)'
;MNSQLSGYEKAAILLLAIGESAAVEVLKVLDQKDIRTIGAYLGALVNVGQDEHRMVLKEFRELAGTSGLSVEGKAYLTKILNAALGKDKARRILSSLNTSENAGFETLKSLDAASIANLLTVEHPQTGALILANLESDHAAQILSLLP
;
A
#
# COMPACT_ATOMS: atom_id res chain seq x y z
N MET A 1 8.44 -30.21 26.02
CA MET A 1 8.01 -31.19 25.00
C MET A 1 8.36 -30.59 23.65
N ASN A 2 9.26 -31.21 22.89
CA ASN A 2 9.75 -30.69 21.61
C ASN A 2 9.15 -31.54 20.47
N SER A 3 7.83 -31.70 20.49
CA SER A 3 7.10 -32.39 19.42
C SER A 3 6.96 -31.42 18.26
N GLN A 4 7.44 -31.79 17.08
CA GLN A 4 7.21 -31.01 15.86
C GLN A 4 5.70 -30.83 15.69
N LEU A 5 5.21 -29.60 15.90
CA LEU A 5 3.80 -29.27 15.71
C LEU A 5 3.43 -29.56 14.25
N SER A 6 2.32 -30.27 14.06
CA SER A 6 1.72 -30.46 12.74
C SER A 6 1.19 -29.14 12.19
N GLY A 7 0.99 -29.07 10.87
CA GLY A 7 0.42 -27.87 10.23
C GLY A 7 -0.94 -27.48 10.80
N TYR A 8 -1.77 -28.45 11.18
CA TYR A 8 -3.09 -28.18 11.78
C TYR A 8 -2.99 -27.63 13.20
N GLU A 9 -2.03 -28.10 14.01
CA GLU A 9 -1.77 -27.53 15.34
C GLU A 9 -1.24 -26.10 15.24
N LYS A 10 -0.31 -25.85 14.31
CA LYS A 10 0.19 -24.49 14.04
C LYS A 10 -0.93 -23.56 13.57
N ALA A 11 -1.82 -24.05 12.68
CA ALA A 11 -2.98 -23.29 12.23
C ALA A 11 -3.92 -22.93 13.38
N ALA A 12 -4.21 -23.88 14.28
CA ALA A 12 -5.04 -23.63 15.45
C ALA A 12 -4.43 -22.57 16.39
N ILE A 13 -3.11 -22.66 16.65
CA ILE A 13 -2.38 -21.66 17.44
C ILE A 13 -2.40 -20.28 16.75
N LEU A 14 -2.23 -20.23 15.42
CA LEU A 14 -2.25 -18.98 14.66
C LEU A 14 -3.64 -18.32 14.71
N LEU A 15 -4.72 -19.08 14.55
CA LEU A 15 -6.09 -18.55 14.64
C LEU A 15 -6.37 -17.92 16.01
N LEU A 16 -5.85 -18.53 17.09
CA LEU A 16 -5.93 -17.95 18.43
C LEU A 16 -5.14 -16.62 18.52
N ALA A 17 -3.96 -16.58 17.91
CA ALA A 17 -3.05 -15.43 17.97
C ALA A 17 -3.55 -14.19 17.20
N ILE A 18 -4.21 -14.38 16.06
CA ILE A 18 -4.75 -13.28 15.25
C ILE A 18 -6.09 -12.73 15.76
N GLY A 19 -6.71 -13.43 16.71
CA GLY A 19 -7.97 -13.05 17.33
C GLY A 19 -9.22 -13.38 16.50
N GLU A 20 -10.38 -13.31 17.16
CA GLU A 20 -11.66 -13.82 16.63
C GLU A 20 -12.04 -13.22 15.27
N SER A 21 -11.98 -11.89 15.14
CA SER A 21 -12.39 -11.20 13.90
C SER A 21 -11.58 -11.66 12.68
N ALA A 22 -10.27 -11.78 12.82
CA ALA A 22 -9.40 -12.23 11.74
C ALA A 22 -9.57 -13.75 11.48
N ALA A 23 -9.72 -14.55 12.55
CA ALA A 23 -9.95 -15.98 12.43
C ALA A 23 -11.25 -16.31 11.66
N VAL A 24 -12.33 -15.54 11.87
CA VAL A 24 -13.57 -15.67 11.10
C VAL A 24 -13.35 -15.49 9.60
N GLU A 25 -12.60 -14.47 9.19
CA GLU A 25 -12.30 -14.24 7.77
C GLU A 25 -11.47 -15.36 7.15
N VAL A 26 -10.53 -15.93 7.91
CA VAL A 26 -9.75 -17.10 7.46
C VAL A 26 -10.65 -18.33 7.32
N LEU A 27 -11.52 -18.60 8.29
CA LEU A 27 -12.41 -19.78 8.25
C LEU A 27 -13.40 -19.73 7.08
N LYS A 28 -13.82 -18.54 6.63
CA LYS A 28 -14.75 -18.38 5.49
C LYS A 28 -14.20 -18.91 4.16
N VAL A 29 -12.88 -18.96 4.01
CA VAL A 29 -12.22 -19.39 2.75
C VAL A 29 -11.69 -20.83 2.81
N LEU A 30 -11.81 -21.51 3.95
CA LEU A 30 -11.41 -22.91 4.12
C LEU A 30 -12.56 -23.86 3.79
N ASP A 31 -12.21 -25.08 3.39
CA ASP A 31 -13.21 -26.11 3.17
C ASP A 31 -13.72 -26.72 4.50
N GLN A 32 -14.82 -27.46 4.42
CA GLN A 32 -15.46 -28.02 5.62
C GLN A 32 -14.57 -29.06 6.34
N LYS A 33 -13.67 -29.73 5.63
CA LYS A 33 -12.78 -30.74 6.18
C LYS A 33 -11.70 -30.06 7.02
N ASP A 34 -11.06 -29.03 6.49
CA ASP A 34 -10.03 -28.24 7.17
C ASP A 34 -10.59 -27.55 8.41
N ILE A 35 -11.78 -26.95 8.31
CA ILE A 35 -12.45 -26.32 9.46
C ILE A 35 -12.67 -27.34 10.59
N ARG A 36 -13.14 -28.56 10.26
CA ARG A 36 -13.36 -29.61 11.27
C ARG A 36 -12.05 -30.06 11.91
N THR A 37 -11.01 -30.28 11.12
CA THR A 37 -9.72 -30.74 11.62
C THR A 37 -9.08 -29.67 12.49
N ILE A 38 -8.98 -28.43 12.03
CA ILE A 38 -8.42 -27.31 12.80
C ILE A 38 -9.25 -27.07 14.06
N GLY A 39 -10.58 -27.11 13.98
CA GLY A 39 -11.48 -26.95 15.12
C GLY A 39 -11.28 -28.01 16.20
N ALA A 40 -11.00 -29.26 15.82
CA ALA A 40 -10.68 -30.33 16.77
C ALA A 40 -9.38 -30.04 17.55
N TYR A 41 -8.34 -29.55 16.87
CA TYR A 41 -7.11 -29.13 17.53
C TYR A 41 -7.35 -27.91 18.43
N LEU A 42 -8.10 -26.92 17.95
CA LEU A 42 -8.38 -25.67 18.68
C LEU A 42 -9.17 -25.94 19.97
N GLY A 43 -10.13 -26.88 19.95
CA GLY A 43 -10.85 -27.32 21.14
C GLY A 43 -10.03 -28.18 22.11
N ALA A 44 -8.97 -28.84 21.64
CA ALA A 44 -8.05 -29.63 22.46
C ALA A 44 -6.88 -28.83 23.04
N LEU A 45 -6.68 -27.58 22.59
CA LEU A 45 -5.64 -26.69 23.11
C LEU A 45 -5.99 -26.23 24.53
N VAL A 46 -5.36 -26.83 25.54
CA VAL A 46 -5.55 -26.46 26.95
C VAL A 46 -4.61 -25.33 27.37
N ASN A 47 -3.37 -25.35 26.90
CA ASN A 47 -2.38 -24.32 27.19
C ASN A 47 -1.33 -24.28 26.09
N VAL A 48 -1.18 -23.14 25.42
CA VAL A 48 -0.14 -22.95 24.40
C VAL A 48 1.08 -22.34 25.08
N GLY A 49 2.23 -23.00 24.99
CA GLY A 49 3.47 -22.46 25.54
C GLY A 49 3.86 -21.15 24.85
N GLN A 50 4.41 -20.20 25.61
CA GLN A 50 4.91 -18.93 25.04
C GLN A 50 5.92 -19.14 23.91
N ASP A 51 6.76 -20.17 24.02
CA ASP A 51 7.74 -20.51 23.00
C ASP A 51 7.10 -21.08 21.72
N GLU A 52 6.05 -21.90 21.85
CA GLU A 52 5.29 -22.45 20.72
C GLU A 52 4.54 -21.34 19.98
N HIS A 53 3.87 -20.45 20.73
CA HIS A 53 3.19 -19.29 20.17
C HIS A 53 4.16 -18.39 19.39
N ARG A 54 5.33 -18.08 19.97
CA ARG A 54 6.36 -17.27 19.31
C ARG A 54 6.94 -17.96 18.07
N MET A 55 7.12 -19.29 18.13
CA MET A 55 7.61 -20.08 17.01
C MET A 55 6.64 -20.03 15.82
N VAL A 56 5.35 -20.29 16.06
CA VAL A 56 4.32 -20.28 15.02
C VAL A 56 4.20 -18.90 14.36
N LEU A 57 4.21 -17.82 15.15
CA LEU A 57 4.15 -16.46 14.60
C LEU A 57 5.39 -16.07 13.80
N LYS A 58 6.57 -16.56 14.20
CA LYS A 58 7.82 -16.32 13.48
C LYS A 58 7.79 -17.03 12.11
N GLU A 59 7.43 -18.31 12.11
CA GLU A 59 7.29 -19.11 10.89
C GLU A 59 6.26 -18.50 9.93
N PHE A 60 5.08 -18.13 10.44
CA PHE A 60 4.07 -17.44 9.63
C PHE A 60 4.60 -16.14 9.02
N ARG A 61 5.36 -15.34 9.78
CA ARG A 61 5.96 -14.09 9.29
C ARG A 61 6.99 -14.32 8.19
N GLU A 62 7.81 -15.36 8.30
CA GLU A 62 8.80 -15.73 7.28
C GLU A 62 8.12 -16.18 5.98
N LEU A 63 7.04 -16.96 6.09
CA LEU A 63 6.21 -17.39 4.95
C LEU A 63 5.42 -16.23 4.33
N ALA A 64 4.88 -15.34 5.16
CA ALA A 64 4.17 -14.15 4.70
C ALA A 64 5.11 -13.09 4.11
N GLY A 65 6.36 -13.00 4.58
CA GLY A 65 7.37 -12.09 4.05
C GLY A 65 7.94 -12.53 2.69
N THR A 66 7.99 -13.84 2.44
CA THR A 66 8.38 -14.41 1.13
C THR A 66 7.25 -14.35 0.11
N SER A 67 6.00 -14.44 0.59
CA SER A 67 4.80 -14.14 -0.18
C SER A 67 4.65 -12.62 -0.26
N GLY A 68 5.51 -11.95 -1.03
CA GLY A 68 5.64 -10.50 -1.08
C GLY A 68 4.32 -9.80 -0.79
N LEU A 69 4.25 -9.12 0.36
CA LEU A 69 3.13 -8.25 0.73
C LEU A 69 3.14 -7.07 -0.24
N SER A 70 2.80 -7.34 -1.50
CA SER A 70 2.27 -6.39 -2.47
C SER A 70 0.84 -6.03 -2.04
N VAL A 71 0.65 -5.75 -0.75
CA VAL A 71 -0.42 -4.86 -0.36
C VAL A 71 0.00 -3.55 -1.00
N GLU A 72 -0.77 -3.09 -1.97
CA GLU A 72 -0.68 -1.70 -2.42
C GLU A 72 -0.81 -0.84 -1.16
N GLY A 73 0.30 -0.45 -0.54
CA GLY A 73 0.31 0.27 0.73
C GLY A 73 -0.54 1.53 0.62
N LYS A 74 -0.64 2.08 -0.60
CA LYS A 74 -1.53 3.16 -1.00
C LYS A 74 -3.02 2.79 -0.88
N ALA A 75 -3.47 1.63 -1.37
CA ALA A 75 -4.85 1.18 -1.26
C ALA A 75 -5.24 0.89 0.20
N TYR A 76 -4.34 0.25 0.96
CA TYR A 76 -4.56 -0.03 2.36
C TYR A 76 -4.61 1.25 3.22
N LEU A 77 -3.66 2.16 3.02
CA LEU A 77 -3.64 3.48 3.65
C LEU A 77 -4.90 4.28 3.29
N THR A 78 -5.34 4.24 2.03
CA THR A 78 -6.59 4.88 1.58
C THR A 78 -7.79 4.31 2.33
N LYS A 79 -7.89 2.99 2.47
CA LYS A 79 -8.97 2.32 3.18
C LYS A 79 -8.99 2.71 4.67
N ILE A 80 -7.83 2.71 5.33
CA ILE A 80 -7.70 3.10 6.75
C ILE A 80 -8.09 4.56 6.95
N LEU A 81 -7.53 5.49 6.16
CA LEU A 81 -7.79 6.91 6.31
C LEU A 81 -9.27 7.23 6.07
N ASN A 82 -9.90 6.58 5.08
CA ASN A 82 -11.34 6.72 4.82
C ASN A 82 -12.18 6.24 6.01
N ALA A 83 -11.82 5.11 6.62
CA ALA A 83 -12.54 4.55 7.76
C ALA A 83 -12.38 5.38 9.04
N ALA A 84 -11.19 5.93 9.28
CA ALA A 84 -10.87 6.66 10.51
C ALA A 84 -11.32 8.13 10.49
N LEU A 85 -11.26 8.79 9.32
CA LEU A 85 -11.40 10.24 9.20
C LEU A 85 -12.52 10.70 8.27
N GLY A 86 -13.14 9.76 7.54
CA GLY A 86 -14.07 10.06 6.46
C GLY A 86 -13.36 10.47 5.17
N LYS A 87 -14.08 10.33 4.04
CA LYS A 87 -13.51 10.46 2.69
C LYS A 87 -12.84 11.81 2.42
N ASP A 88 -13.40 12.91 2.91
CA ASP A 88 -12.89 14.26 2.61
C ASP A 88 -11.57 14.56 3.31
N LYS A 89 -11.43 14.20 4.59
CA LYS A 89 -10.18 14.38 5.35
C LYS A 89 -9.10 13.43 4.85
N ALA A 90 -9.47 12.18 4.55
CA ALA A 90 -8.57 11.20 3.96
C ALA A 90 -7.99 11.68 2.63
N ARG A 91 -8.83 12.24 1.74
CA ARG A 91 -8.40 12.77 0.44
C ARG A 91 -7.36 13.88 0.60
N ARG A 92 -7.55 14.82 1.54
CA ARG A 92 -6.59 15.91 1.81
C ARG A 92 -5.22 15.41 2.25
N ILE A 93 -5.20 14.45 3.17
CA ILE A 93 -3.96 13.85 3.69
C ILE A 93 -3.26 13.05 2.58
N LEU A 94 -4.01 12.25 1.83
CA LEU A 94 -3.46 11.51 0.70
C LEU A 94 -2.90 12.45 -0.37
N SER A 95 -3.58 13.57 -0.69
CA SER A 95 -3.05 14.55 -1.65
C SER A 95 -1.74 15.20 -1.16
N SER A 96 -1.62 15.55 0.12
CA SER A 96 -0.37 16.12 0.65
C SER A 96 0.80 15.13 0.63
N LEU A 97 0.52 13.84 0.73
CA LEU A 97 1.54 12.78 0.62
C LEU A 97 1.95 12.52 -0.83
N ASN A 98 1.16 12.95 -1.82
CA ASN A 98 1.48 12.84 -3.25
C ASN A 98 2.13 14.13 -3.80
N THR A 99 2.34 15.17 -2.98
CA THR A 99 3.09 16.36 -3.40
C THR A 99 4.58 16.02 -3.48
N SER A 100 4.97 15.31 -4.53
CA SER A 100 6.34 15.33 -5.03
C SER A 100 6.69 16.74 -5.49
N GLU A 101 7.96 17.13 -5.44
CA GLU A 101 8.51 18.43 -5.89
C GLU A 101 8.08 18.84 -7.32
N ASN A 102 7.50 17.93 -8.10
CA ASN A 102 7.05 18.13 -9.47
C ASN A 102 5.58 18.58 -9.65
N ALA A 103 4.80 18.75 -8.57
CA ALA A 103 3.36 19.10 -8.69
C ALA A 103 3.11 20.44 -9.43
N GLY A 104 4.06 21.38 -9.37
CA GLY A 104 4.01 22.62 -10.15
C GLY A 104 4.14 22.39 -11.66
N PHE A 105 5.05 21.50 -12.07
CA PHE A 105 5.27 21.17 -13.49
C PHE A 105 4.10 20.40 -14.10
N GLU A 106 3.41 19.55 -13.32
CA GLU A 106 2.21 18.87 -13.80
C GLU A 106 1.09 19.84 -14.20
N THR A 107 0.97 20.98 -13.52
CA THR A 107 0.03 22.03 -13.91
C THR A 107 0.44 22.68 -15.23
N LEU A 108 1.75 22.92 -15.41
CA LEU A 108 2.29 23.50 -16.64
C LEU A 108 2.09 22.58 -17.86
N LYS A 109 2.12 21.25 -17.68
CA LYS A 109 1.84 20.29 -18.76
C LYS A 109 0.42 20.41 -19.35
N SER A 110 -0.53 20.92 -18.57
CA SER A 110 -1.94 21.05 -18.97
C SER A 110 -2.30 22.38 -19.64
N LEU A 111 -1.39 23.36 -19.60
CA LEU A 111 -1.57 24.65 -20.28
C LEU A 111 -1.27 24.52 -21.76
N ASP A 112 -1.90 25.34 -22.60
CA ASP A 112 -1.57 25.41 -24.01
C ASP A 112 -0.21 26.12 -24.24
N ALA A 113 0.44 25.80 -25.37
CA ALA A 113 1.78 26.28 -25.70
C ALA A 113 1.87 27.82 -25.74
N ALA A 114 0.81 28.53 -26.14
CA ALA A 114 0.79 29.98 -26.20
C ALA A 114 0.75 30.61 -24.80
N SER A 115 -0.04 30.04 -23.89
CA SER A 115 -0.05 30.44 -22.47
C SER A 115 1.33 30.28 -21.81
N ILE A 116 2.03 29.19 -22.11
CA ILE A 116 3.39 28.96 -21.57
C ILE A 116 4.40 29.91 -22.22
N ALA A 117 4.36 30.13 -23.54
CA ALA A 117 5.27 31.05 -24.23
C ALA A 117 5.15 32.50 -23.69
N ASN A 118 3.93 32.96 -23.42
CA ASN A 118 3.70 34.26 -22.79
C ASN A 118 4.27 34.33 -21.37
N LEU A 119 4.12 33.26 -20.59
CA LEU A 119 4.70 33.17 -19.25
C LEU A 119 6.24 33.19 -19.29
N LEU A 120 6.84 32.48 -20.24
CA LEU A 120 8.30 32.43 -20.40
C LEU A 120 8.91 33.77 -20.82
N THR A 121 8.13 34.66 -21.45
CA THR A 121 8.62 35.97 -21.90
C THR A 121 8.98 36.92 -20.74
N VAL A 122 8.37 36.72 -19.57
CA VAL A 122 8.63 37.53 -18.36
C VAL A 122 9.51 36.83 -17.33
N GLU A 123 9.91 35.59 -17.60
CA GLU A 123 10.72 34.76 -16.72
C GLU A 123 12.22 34.87 -17.00
N HIS A 124 13.05 34.52 -16.01
CA HIS A 124 14.49 34.45 -16.23
C HIS A 124 14.83 33.29 -17.19
N PRO A 125 15.79 33.45 -18.15
CA PRO A 125 16.12 32.41 -19.12
C PRO A 125 16.45 31.04 -18.51
N GLN A 126 17.10 31.04 -17.35
CA GLN A 126 17.39 29.82 -16.58
C GLN A 126 16.11 29.12 -16.08
N THR A 127 15.12 29.88 -15.61
CA THR A 127 13.82 29.35 -15.17
C THR A 127 13.05 28.80 -16.36
N GLY A 128 13.06 29.51 -17.49
CA GLY A 128 12.43 29.02 -18.72
C GLY A 128 13.06 27.73 -19.24
N ALA A 129 14.39 27.60 -19.18
CA ALA A 129 15.09 26.36 -19.53
C ALA A 129 14.68 25.19 -18.60
N LEU A 130 14.53 25.45 -17.30
CA LEU A 130 14.09 24.43 -16.34
C LEU A 130 12.65 23.98 -16.59
N ILE A 131 11.76 24.92 -16.93
CA ILE A 131 10.36 24.62 -17.29
C ILE A 131 10.33 23.75 -18.55
N LEU A 132 11.02 24.16 -19.62
CA LEU A 132 11.06 23.43 -20.88
C LEU A 132 11.67 22.02 -20.72
N ALA A 133 12.68 21.86 -19.88
CA ALA A 133 13.29 20.56 -19.58
C ALA A 133 12.36 19.56 -18.88
N ASN A 134 11.24 20.03 -18.31
CA ASN A 134 10.25 19.20 -17.61
C ASN A 134 8.97 18.96 -18.43
N LEU A 135 8.89 19.44 -19.67
CA LEU A 135 7.78 19.21 -20.59
C LEU A 135 8.09 18.11 -21.61
N GLU A 136 7.04 17.55 -22.22
CA GLU A 136 7.20 16.60 -23.33
C GLU A 136 7.83 17.30 -24.54
N SER A 137 8.69 16.58 -25.28
CA SER A 137 9.50 17.15 -26.36
C SER A 137 8.67 17.88 -27.42
N ASP A 138 7.51 17.34 -27.79
CA ASP A 138 6.61 17.95 -28.78
C ASP A 138 6.00 19.26 -28.27
N HIS A 139 5.62 19.30 -26.99
CA HIS A 139 5.05 20.50 -26.36
C HIS A 139 6.12 21.59 -26.18
N ALA A 140 7.32 21.22 -25.74
CA ALA A 140 8.46 22.14 -25.64
C ALA A 140 8.85 22.73 -27.01
N ALA A 141 8.84 21.91 -28.07
CA ALA A 141 9.13 22.38 -29.43
C ALA A 141 8.10 23.40 -29.93
N GLN A 142 6.81 23.16 -29.65
CA GLN A 142 5.75 24.12 -29.97
C GLN A 142 5.93 25.44 -29.22
N ILE A 143 6.25 25.39 -27.92
CA ILE A 143 6.51 26.60 -27.12
C ILE A 143 7.71 27.37 -27.68
N LEU A 144 8.83 26.68 -27.97
CA LEU A 144 10.03 27.29 -28.55
C LEU A 144 9.74 27.98 -29.89
N SER A 145 8.85 27.45 -30.72
CA SER A 145 8.46 28.06 -31.99
C SER A 145 7.66 29.37 -31.85
N LEU A 146 7.12 29.63 -30.65
CA LEU A 146 6.34 30.81 -30.31
C LEU A 146 7.15 31.87 -29.55
N LEU A 147 8.39 31.56 -29.17
CA LEU A 147 9.29 32.51 -28.51
C LEU A 147 10.01 33.40 -29.55
N PRO A 148 10.31 34.67 -29.22
CA PRO A 148 11.01 35.60 -30.09
C PRO A 148 12.50 35.30 -30.26
#